data_AF-A0A8H3FBK2-F1
#
_entry.id   AF-A0A8H3FBK2-F1
#
_cell.length_a   1.000
_cell.length_b   1.000
_cell.length_c   1.000
_cell.angle_alpha   90.00
_cell.angle_beta   90.00
_cell.angle_gamma   90.00
#
_symmetry.space_group_name_H-M   'P 1'
#
loop_
_entity.id
_entity.type
_entity.pdbx_description
1 polymer ?
#
loop_
_entity_poly.entity_id
_entity_poly.type
_entity_poly.pdbx_seq_one_letter_code
_entity_poly.pdbx_strand_id
1 'polypeptide(L)'
;MLFIPSLTMFLGLAAATSFQAWSGDHCDGSAGSRVTVGGGGSCEKVSGRHSWEADGDNVKGFYYSAEGCQGASTFFTGNNGACNNINTGGPVGSMCVIGSRNSGCGL
;
A
#
# COMPACT_ATOMS: atom_id res chain seq x y z
N MET A 1 11.97 47.46 8.21
CA MET A 1 10.93 46.42 8.07
C MET A 1 11.64 45.11 7.77
N LEU A 2 11.67 44.18 8.73
CA LEU A 2 12.38 42.91 8.61
C LEU A 2 11.36 41.83 8.19
N PHE A 3 11.46 41.33 6.95
CA PHE A 3 10.63 40.23 6.47
C PHE A 3 11.28 38.90 6.88
N ILE A 4 10.62 38.15 7.76
CA ILE A 4 11.01 36.77 8.09
C ILE A 4 10.25 35.87 7.10
N PRO A 5 10.93 35.16 6.18
CA PRO A 5 10.24 34.16 5.37
C PRO A 5 9.90 32.97 6.27
N SER A 6 8.60 32.80 6.55
CA SER A 6 8.06 31.61 7.21
C SER A 6 8.47 30.38 6.41
N LEU A 7 9.33 29.57 7.01
CA LEU A 7 9.72 28.25 6.51
C LEU A 7 8.53 27.31 6.69
N THR A 8 7.67 27.19 5.68
CA THR A 8 6.61 26.19 5.65
C THR A 8 7.24 24.81 5.56
N MET A 9 7.34 24.14 6.71
CA MET A 9 7.80 22.76 6.81
C MET A 9 6.71 21.86 6.19
N PHE A 10 6.94 21.38 4.97
CA PHE A 10 6.13 20.32 4.38
C PHE A 10 6.32 19.06 5.25
N LEU A 11 5.32 18.70 6.05
CA LEU A 11 5.28 17.38 6.67
C LEU A 11 5.21 16.34 5.55
N GLY A 12 6.32 15.64 5.31
CA GLY A 12 6.35 14.47 4.45
C GLY A 12 5.45 13.40 5.05
N LEU A 13 4.30 13.16 4.42
CA LEU A 13 3.48 11.97 4.66
C LEU A 13 4.34 10.75 4.30
N ALA A 14 4.83 10.02 5.30
CA ALA A 14 5.72 8.88 5.09
C ALA A 14 4.94 7.68 4.52
N ALA A 15 4.64 7.68 3.22
CA ALA A 15 3.91 6.59 2.58
C ALA A 15 4.65 5.23 2.67
N ALA A 16 4.00 4.16 2.21
CA ALA A 16 4.52 2.80 2.34
C ALA A 16 5.95 2.69 1.77
N THR A 17 6.82 2.03 2.54
CA THR A 17 8.23 1.78 2.24
C THR A 17 8.49 0.29 2.02
N SER A 18 7.76 -0.57 2.73
CA SER A 18 7.76 -2.02 2.51
C SER A 18 6.35 -2.58 2.60
N PHE A 19 6.14 -3.76 2.03
CA PHE A 19 4.86 -4.46 2.01
C PHE A 19 5.07 -5.97 2.17
N GLN A 20 4.18 -6.64 2.88
CA GLN A 20 4.15 -8.10 2.98
C GLN A 20 2.71 -8.62 3.09
N ALA A 21 2.39 -9.62 2.28
CA ALA A 21 1.09 -10.29 2.28
C ALA A 21 1.15 -11.67 2.94
N TRP A 22 0.03 -12.10 3.53
CA TRP A 22 -0.07 -13.31 4.34
C TRP A 22 -1.23 -14.19 3.88
N SER A 23 -1.13 -15.50 4.09
CA SER A 23 -2.20 -16.43 3.73
C SER A 23 -3.33 -16.48 4.77
N GLY A 24 -3.12 -16.00 5.99
CA GLY A 24 -4.18 -15.90 7.00
C GLY A 24 -4.82 -14.52 7.04
N ASP A 25 -5.90 -14.39 7.79
CA ASP A 25 -6.72 -13.18 7.86
C ASP A 25 -6.15 -12.10 8.81
N HIS A 26 -5.20 -12.46 9.67
CA HIS A 26 -4.66 -11.61 10.73
C HIS A 26 -3.13 -11.50 10.67
N CYS A 27 -2.58 -11.52 9.45
CA CYS A 27 -1.13 -11.46 9.19
C CYS A 27 -0.40 -12.64 9.81
N ASP A 28 -1.05 -13.78 9.71
CA ASP A 28 -0.66 -15.08 10.20
C ASP A 28 -0.57 -16.09 9.04
N GLY A 29 -0.11 -17.30 9.36
CA GLY A 29 0.13 -18.33 8.36
C GLY A 29 1.38 -18.06 7.52
N SER A 30 1.34 -18.48 6.25
CA SER A 30 2.50 -18.42 5.36
C SER A 30 2.73 -17.01 4.84
N ALA A 31 3.83 -16.39 5.26
CA ALA A 31 4.28 -15.10 4.76
C ALA A 31 4.65 -15.16 3.27
N GLY A 32 4.25 -14.15 2.50
CA GLY A 32 4.82 -13.84 1.19
C GLY A 32 6.17 -13.14 1.32
N SER A 33 6.81 -12.86 0.19
CA SER A 33 8.01 -12.02 0.17
C SER A 33 7.69 -10.62 0.68
N ARG A 34 8.57 -10.08 1.53
CA ARG A 34 8.54 -8.64 1.84
C ARG A 34 9.18 -7.89 0.69
N VAL A 35 8.48 -6.90 0.16
CA VAL A 35 8.89 -6.13 -1.02
C VAL A 35 9.04 -4.66 -0.65
N THR A 36 9.99 -3.98 -1.30
CA THR A 36 10.17 -2.54 -1.14
C THR A 36 9.18 -1.80 -2.03
N VAL A 37 8.44 -0.85 -1.47
CA VAL A 37 7.51 -0.02 -2.23
C VAL A 37 8.29 1.10 -2.92
N GLY A 38 8.26 1.12 -4.25
CA GLY A 38 8.93 2.14 -5.05
C GLY A 38 8.33 3.54 -4.84
N GLY A 39 9.05 4.59 -5.22
CA GLY A 39 8.58 5.97 -5.04
C GLY A 39 7.23 6.28 -5.71
N GLY A 40 6.93 5.64 -6.84
CA GLY A 40 5.62 5.72 -7.49
C GLY A 40 4.55 4.83 -6.86
N GLY A 41 4.95 3.81 -6.11
CA GLY A 41 4.12 2.69 -5.72
C GLY A 41 4.65 1.40 -6.31
N SER A 42 4.10 0.28 -5.85
CA SER A 42 4.44 -1.05 -6.34
C SER A 42 3.18 -1.87 -6.56
N CYS A 43 3.14 -2.59 -7.68
CA CYS A 43 2.05 -3.50 -7.99
C CYS A 43 2.43 -4.92 -7.57
N GLU A 44 1.71 -5.47 -6.60
CA GLU A 44 2.02 -6.74 -5.98
C GLU A 44 0.93 -7.77 -6.25
N LYS A 45 1.33 -8.99 -6.59
CA LYS A 45 0.41 -10.13 -6.69
C LYS A 45 0.00 -10.58 -5.29
N VAL A 46 -1.31 -10.64 -5.05
CA VAL A 46 -1.87 -11.05 -3.75
C VAL A 46 -2.92 -12.16 -3.88
N SER A 47 -2.98 -12.83 -5.04
CA SER A 47 -3.82 -14.02 -5.21
C SER A 47 -3.51 -15.07 -4.14
N GLY A 48 -4.53 -15.56 -3.43
CA GLY A 48 -4.37 -16.53 -2.33
C GLY A 48 -3.79 -15.94 -1.04
N ARG A 49 -3.74 -14.61 -0.94
CA ARG A 49 -3.44 -13.88 0.29
C ARG A 49 -4.72 -13.29 0.86
N HIS A 50 -4.77 -13.19 2.18
CA HIS A 50 -5.97 -12.82 2.93
C HIS A 50 -5.74 -11.59 3.83
N SER A 51 -4.49 -11.26 4.11
CA SER A 51 -4.14 -10.02 4.79
C SER A 51 -2.79 -9.50 4.34
N TRP A 52 -2.47 -8.28 4.77
CA TRP A 52 -1.18 -7.65 4.54
C TRP A 52 -0.81 -6.65 5.63
N GLU A 53 0.48 -6.39 5.72
CA GLU A 53 1.06 -5.31 6.49
C GLU A 53 2.01 -4.50 5.60
N ALA A 54 2.25 -3.25 5.97
CA ALA A 54 3.17 -2.38 5.29
C ALA A 54 3.87 -1.44 6.28
N ASP A 55 5.13 -1.13 6.00
CA ASP A 55 5.89 -0.14 6.76
C ASP A 55 5.62 1.25 6.19
N GLY A 56 5.31 2.23 7.04
CA GLY A 56 5.01 3.62 6.64
C GLY A 56 3.64 4.09 7.12
N ASP A 57 3.50 5.40 7.33
CA ASP A 57 2.27 6.03 7.78
C ASP A 57 1.39 6.45 6.59
N ASN A 58 0.06 6.39 6.76
CA ASN A 58 -0.91 6.75 5.70
C ASN A 58 -0.74 5.89 4.44
N VAL A 59 -0.52 4.58 4.62
CA VAL A 59 -0.49 3.63 3.51
C VAL A 59 -1.84 3.65 2.80
N LYS A 60 -1.81 3.70 1.48
CA LYS A 60 -3.02 3.73 0.66
C LYS A 60 -2.74 3.10 -0.69
N GLY A 61 -3.81 2.73 -1.36
CA GLY A 61 -3.68 2.01 -2.61
C GLY A 61 -5.00 1.49 -3.14
N PHE A 62 -4.90 0.52 -4.03
CA PHE A 62 -6.06 -0.11 -4.65
C PHE A 62 -5.86 -1.63 -4.71
N TYR A 63 -6.88 -2.37 -4.32
CA TYR A 63 -7.03 -3.77 -4.71
C TYR A 63 -7.54 -3.84 -6.13
N TYR A 64 -7.11 -4.84 -6.89
CA TYR A 64 -7.53 -5.09 -8.26
C TYR A 64 -8.01 -6.53 -8.41
N SER A 65 -9.09 -6.71 -9.17
CA SER A 65 -9.71 -8.03 -9.38
C SER A 65 -8.86 -8.97 -10.21
N ALA A 66 -7.98 -8.45 -11.07
CA ALA A 66 -7.03 -9.23 -11.87
C ALA A 66 -5.59 -9.06 -11.37
N GLU A 67 -4.67 -9.88 -11.90
CA GLU A 67 -3.22 -9.68 -11.69
C GLU A 67 -2.72 -8.43 -12.45
N GLY A 68 -1.57 -7.91 -12.06
CA GLY A 68 -0.93 -6.79 -12.76
C GLY A 68 -1.62 -5.42 -12.58
N CYS A 69 -2.38 -5.23 -11.50
CA CYS A 69 -3.11 -4.01 -11.18
C CYS A 69 -4.12 -3.60 -12.25
N GLN A 70 -4.90 -4.58 -12.74
CA GLN A 70 -5.90 -4.41 -13.79
C GLN A 70 -7.31 -4.80 -13.34
N GLY A 71 -8.32 -4.37 -14.11
CA GLY A 71 -9.72 -4.72 -13.87
C GLY A 71 -10.40 -3.81 -12.84
N ALA A 72 -11.44 -4.33 -12.19
CA ALA A 72 -12.19 -3.58 -11.18
C ALA A 72 -11.29 -3.31 -9.97
N SER A 73 -11.34 -2.08 -9.45
CA SER A 73 -10.49 -1.68 -8.34
C SER A 73 -11.30 -1.20 -7.13
N THR A 74 -10.70 -1.34 -5.96
CA THR A 74 -11.28 -0.86 -4.69
C THR A 74 -10.19 -0.21 -3.86
N PHE A 75 -10.44 1.03 -3.44
CA PHE A 75 -9.50 1.80 -2.65
C PHE A 75 -9.33 1.22 -1.24
N PHE A 76 -8.12 1.33 -0.69
CA PHE A 76 -7.85 1.01 0.71
C PHE A 76 -6.93 2.03 1.35
N THR A 77 -6.96 2.02 2.69
CA THR A 77 -5.99 2.69 3.56
C THR A 77 -5.51 1.70 4.62
N GLY A 78 -4.29 1.88 5.09
CA GLY A 78 -3.72 1.16 6.22
C GLY A 78 -2.76 2.04 7.00
N ASN A 79 -2.38 1.55 8.18
CA ASN A 79 -1.43 2.21 9.08
C ASN A 79 -0.14 1.40 9.17
N ASN A 80 0.93 2.07 9.60
CA ASN A 80 2.25 1.47 9.76
C ASN A 80 2.20 0.23 10.66
N GLY A 81 2.64 -0.92 10.14
CA GLY A 81 2.68 -2.20 10.86
C GLY A 81 1.31 -2.74 11.28
N ALA A 82 0.21 -2.09 10.88
CA ALA A 82 -1.12 -2.61 11.12
C ALA A 82 -1.41 -3.74 10.14
N CYS A 83 -1.99 -4.83 10.66
CA CYS A 83 -2.50 -5.88 9.80
C CYS A 83 -3.84 -5.47 9.18
N ASN A 84 -3.97 -5.60 7.87
CA ASN A 84 -5.16 -5.24 7.11
C ASN A 84 -5.69 -6.49 6.40
N ASN A 85 -6.96 -6.82 6.63
CA ASN A 85 -7.62 -7.93 5.95
C ASN A 85 -8.06 -7.53 4.53
N ILE A 86 -7.91 -8.46 3.58
CA ILE A 86 -8.35 -8.29 2.19
C ILE A 86 -9.80 -8.75 2.08
N ASN A 87 -10.74 -7.90 2.50
CA ASN A 87 -12.17 -8.17 2.42
C ASN A 87 -12.87 -7.20 1.45
N THR A 88 -12.68 -7.42 0.15
CA THR A 88 -13.30 -6.58 -0.89
C THR A 88 -14.69 -7.08 -1.31
N GLY A 89 -15.17 -8.20 -0.76
CA GLY A 89 -16.39 -8.87 -1.20
C GLY A 89 -16.28 -9.58 -2.56
N GLY A 90 -15.07 -9.64 -3.14
CA GLY A 90 -14.80 -10.28 -4.43
C GLY A 90 -13.35 -10.78 -4.54
N PRO A 91 -12.99 -11.43 -5.65
CA PRO A 91 -11.62 -11.88 -5.87
C PRO A 91 -10.65 -10.71 -5.98
N VAL A 92 -9.46 -10.87 -5.41
CA VAL A 92 -8.34 -9.92 -5.54
C VAL A 92 -7.13 -10.65 -6.11
N GLY A 93 -6.68 -10.23 -7.30
CA GLY A 93 -5.52 -10.81 -7.97
C GLY A 93 -4.23 -10.04 -7.67
N SER A 94 -4.34 -8.72 -7.51
CA SER A 94 -3.20 -7.85 -7.24
C SER A 94 -3.60 -6.61 -6.45
N MET A 95 -2.61 -5.88 -5.97
CA MET A 95 -2.80 -4.58 -5.35
C MET A 95 -1.71 -3.60 -5.76
N CYS A 96 -2.09 -2.34 -5.86
CA CYS A 96 -1.16 -1.23 -5.94
C CYS A 96 -0.99 -0.63 -4.55
N VAL A 97 0.21 -0.68 -3.99
CA VAL A 97 0.57 0.04 -2.76
C VAL A 97 1.28 1.34 -3.15
N ILE A 98 0.82 2.49 -2.68
CA ILE A 98 1.37 3.79 -3.06
C ILE A 98 2.56 4.16 -2.16
N GLY A 99 3.68 4.50 -2.80
CA GLY A 99 4.91 4.93 -2.13
C GLY A 99 5.01 6.44 -1.89
N SER A 100 6.17 6.87 -1.40
CA SER A 100 6.40 8.21 -0.81
C SER A 100 6.19 9.38 -1.76
N ARG A 101 6.27 9.17 -3.08
CA ARG A 101 6.08 10.23 -4.08
C ARG A 101 4.66 10.29 -4.65
N ASN A 102 3.72 9.51 -4.09
CA ASN A 102 2.28 9.59 -4.40
C ASN A 102 1.94 9.57 -5.91
N SER A 103 2.75 8.90 -6.72
CA SER A 103 2.55 8.88 -8.18
C SER A 103 1.50 7.85 -8.64
N GLY A 104 1.07 6.95 -7.76
CA GLY A 104 0.31 5.75 -8.14
C GLY A 104 1.17 4.72 -8.87
N CYS A 105 0.72 3.46 -8.90
CA CYS A 105 1.41 2.41 -9.67
C CYS A 105 1.17 2.64 -11.15
N GLY A 106 1.93 3.58 -11.75
CA GLY A 106 1.76 4.11 -13.10
C GLY A 106 1.34 3.07 -14.12
N LEU A 107 0.02 3.00 -14.35
CA LEU A 107 -0.60 2.35 -15.49
C LEU A 107 -0.50 3.27 -16.70
#